data_AF-A0A916BDL8-F1
#
_entry.id   AF-A0A916BDL8-F1
#
_cell.length_a   1.000
_cell.length_b   1.000
_cell.length_c   1.000
_cell.angle_alpha   90.00
_cell.angle_beta   90.00
_cell.angle_gamma   90.00
#
_symmetry.space_group_name_H-M   'P 1'
#
loop_
_entity.id
_entity.type
_entity.pdbx_description
1 polymer ?
#
loop_
_entity_poly.entity_id
_entity_poly.type
_entity_poly.pdbx_seq_one_letter_code
_entity_poly.pdbx_strand_id
1 'polypeptide(L)'
;MSSIEIVSGLERRLKAAIPVQLVSSEMEARLKKIARTAEVPGFRPGKVPFKILEKKHGPRVQQEVIQDALRQSFAKEAQEGNLKIVGYPEFEVKEIEPDALWIEYSAIFEVYPEVVLGDIASENVEKAVYTLNDADVDTTLTTLRKQHATYEPVDRAAQNEDRVIIDFSGLMDGRIFEGGEARDLPVLLGVGQLLPDFENAIIGMKAGEEKSFDMNFPVDYHAKQVAGRPATFTLTLKKVEEARLPELDEKFARLLGVEDGNLDRLRVEVRENLDREIRRRLMLRNKDSAMSALLRVTEMELPKSLVEAEAKSLMQQTMNDMKKRNMALPKGQDTLPLEMFNERAERRVKLSLIITDLVEKHGLHAKPEQVKSLVEEYAQSYDNPEEVVQWHYNDPTRLQEAENLVLEDNVVTWVMDTAKVTEKVVEFNELMGNPA
;
A
#
# COMPACT_ATOMS: atom_id res chain seq x y z
N MET A 1 19.66 -33.23 -25.49
CA MET A 1 19.55 -33.62 -24.07
C MET A 1 19.51 -32.34 -23.29
N SER A 2 18.41 -32.09 -22.60
CA SER A 2 18.29 -30.97 -21.67
C SER A 2 18.89 -31.35 -20.32
N SER A 3 19.44 -30.38 -19.60
CA SER A 3 19.89 -30.56 -18.23
C SER A 3 19.49 -29.36 -17.39
N ILE A 4 19.08 -29.61 -16.15
CA ILE A 4 18.72 -28.57 -15.18
C ILE A 4 19.74 -28.62 -14.05
N GLU A 5 20.33 -27.46 -13.77
CA GLU A 5 21.31 -27.28 -12.70
C GLU A 5 20.76 -26.28 -11.68
N ILE A 6 21.02 -26.54 -10.39
CA ILE A 6 20.79 -25.58 -9.31
C ILE A 6 21.96 -24.61 -9.31
N VAL A 7 21.67 -23.32 -9.48
CA VAL A 7 22.72 -22.28 -9.49
C VAL A 7 22.95 -21.78 -8.07
N SER A 8 21.90 -21.28 -7.43
CA SER A 8 21.90 -20.85 -6.04
C SER A 8 20.47 -20.69 -5.53
N GLY A 9 20.16 -21.14 -4.31
CA GLY A 9 18.83 -20.97 -3.71
C GLY A 9 17.68 -21.45 -4.61
N LEU A 10 16.81 -20.52 -5.02
CA LEU A 10 15.69 -20.72 -5.96
C LEU A 10 16.05 -20.61 -7.45
N GLU A 11 17.27 -20.16 -7.76
CA GLU A 11 17.74 -19.98 -9.14
C GLU A 11 18.14 -21.32 -9.77
N ARG A 12 17.67 -21.54 -10.99
CA ARG A 12 17.90 -22.71 -11.81
C ARG A 12 18.46 -22.29 -13.16
N ARG A 13 19.30 -23.14 -13.73
CA ARG A 13 19.79 -23.01 -15.10
C ARG A 13 19.38 -24.23 -15.90
N LEU A 14 18.54 -24.02 -16.92
CA LEU A 14 18.25 -25.03 -17.94
C LEU A 14 19.26 -24.86 -19.07
N LYS A 15 19.94 -25.93 -19.46
CA LYS A 15 20.69 -26.02 -20.72
C LYS A 15 19.89 -26.92 -21.65
N ALA A 16 19.59 -26.43 -22.85
CA ALA A 16 18.86 -27.19 -23.85
C ALA A 16 19.27 -26.76 -25.26
N ALA A 17 18.74 -27.45 -26.26
CA ALA A 17 19.07 -27.18 -27.64
C ALA A 17 17.84 -27.33 -28.54
N ILE A 18 17.69 -26.41 -29.49
CA ILE A 18 16.62 -26.45 -30.50
C ILE A 18 17.20 -26.80 -31.88
N PRO A 19 16.50 -27.59 -32.72
CA PRO A 19 16.98 -27.91 -34.06
C PRO A 19 17.05 -26.65 -34.94
N VAL A 20 18.15 -26.46 -35.68
CA VAL A 20 18.25 -25.35 -36.65
C VAL A 20 17.19 -25.48 -37.74
N GLN A 21 16.88 -26.70 -38.18
CA GLN A 21 15.83 -26.95 -39.18
C GLN A 21 14.45 -26.43 -38.74
N LEU A 22 14.13 -26.51 -37.43
CA LEU A 22 12.87 -25.98 -36.90
C LEU A 22 12.82 -24.46 -37.10
N VAL A 23 13.89 -23.76 -36.71
CA VAL A 23 14.02 -22.31 -36.87
C VAL A 23 13.97 -21.89 -38.35
N SER A 24 14.67 -22.61 -39.23
CA SER A 24 14.63 -22.33 -40.67
C SER A 24 13.22 -22.49 -41.25
N SER A 25 12.50 -23.54 -40.85
CA SER A 25 11.13 -23.79 -41.34
C SER A 25 10.13 -22.71 -40.88
N GLU A 26 10.23 -22.26 -39.62
CA GLU A 26 9.40 -21.19 -39.07
C GLU A 26 9.75 -19.81 -39.68
N MET A 27 11.04 -19.56 -39.93
CA MET A 27 11.50 -18.36 -40.63
C MET A 27 10.91 -18.29 -42.05
N GLU A 28 10.95 -19.38 -42.81
CA GLU A 28 10.30 -19.44 -44.12
C GLU A 28 8.79 -19.16 -44.03
N ALA A 29 8.10 -19.74 -43.04
CA ALA A 29 6.68 -19.56 -42.85
C ALA A 29 6.33 -18.09 -42.55
N ARG A 30 7.10 -17.42 -41.69
CA ARG A 30 6.93 -15.99 -41.40
C ARG A 30 7.24 -15.10 -42.59
N LEU A 31 8.33 -15.37 -43.31
CA LEU A 31 8.67 -14.63 -44.52
C LEU A 31 7.59 -14.78 -45.59
N LYS A 32 6.99 -15.97 -45.76
CA LYS A 32 5.84 -16.18 -46.66
C LYS A 32 4.60 -15.38 -46.25
N LYS A 33 4.35 -15.20 -44.94
CA LYS A 33 3.27 -14.33 -44.44
C LYS A 33 3.56 -12.86 -44.73
N ILE A 34 4.77 -12.40 -44.43
CA ILE A 34 5.22 -11.03 -44.69
C ILE A 34 5.16 -10.71 -46.19
N ALA A 35 5.55 -11.65 -47.05
CA ALA A 35 5.52 -11.47 -48.51
C ALA A 35 4.14 -11.08 -49.06
N ARG A 36 3.04 -11.47 -48.38
CA ARG A 36 1.66 -11.16 -48.80
C ARG A 36 1.31 -9.69 -48.59
N THR A 37 1.90 -9.03 -47.60
CA THR A 37 1.55 -7.65 -47.19
C THR A 37 2.71 -6.67 -47.28
N ALA A 38 3.94 -7.14 -47.51
CA ALA A 38 5.12 -6.30 -47.52
C ALA A 38 5.14 -5.34 -48.71
N GLU A 39 5.26 -4.05 -48.39
CA GLU A 39 5.54 -3.00 -49.36
C GLU A 39 7.05 -2.86 -49.52
N VAL A 40 7.53 -3.20 -50.72
CA VAL A 40 8.94 -3.07 -51.10
C VAL A 40 9.01 -2.19 -52.34
N PRO A 41 9.81 -1.10 -52.32
CA PRO A 41 9.95 -0.21 -53.48
C PRO A 41 10.29 -1.01 -54.75
N GLY A 42 9.51 -0.81 -55.81
CA GLY A 42 9.66 -1.50 -57.09
C GLY A 42 8.89 -2.82 -57.23
N PHE A 43 8.21 -3.31 -56.19
CA PHE A 43 7.43 -4.55 -56.24
C PHE A 43 6.00 -4.36 -55.73
N ARG A 44 5.03 -4.97 -56.43
CA ARG A 44 3.64 -5.02 -55.96
C ARG A 44 3.54 -5.97 -54.75
N PRO A 45 2.74 -5.64 -53.71
CA PRO A 45 2.47 -6.55 -52.59
C PRO A 45 2.10 -7.97 -53.08
N GLY A 46 2.71 -9.00 -52.47
CA GLY A 46 2.53 -10.40 -52.88
C GLY A 46 3.41 -10.87 -54.04
N LYS A 47 4.20 -10.00 -54.68
CA LYS A 47 5.09 -10.34 -55.81
C LYS A 47 6.57 -10.03 -55.56
N VAL A 48 6.94 -9.75 -54.31
CA VAL A 48 8.34 -9.55 -53.92
C VAL A 48 9.09 -10.90 -53.98
N PRO A 49 10.24 -11.00 -54.69
CA PRO A 49 11.07 -12.20 -54.68
C PRO A 49 11.58 -12.55 -53.28
N PHE A 50 11.58 -13.84 -52.94
CA PHE A 50 11.94 -14.32 -51.60
C PHE A 50 13.32 -13.84 -51.13
N LYS A 51 14.34 -13.87 -52.00
CA LYS A 51 15.70 -13.39 -51.69
C LYS A 51 15.77 -11.91 -51.26
N ILE A 52 14.90 -11.06 -51.83
CA ILE A 52 14.85 -9.64 -51.47
C ILE A 52 14.17 -9.47 -50.11
N LEU A 53 13.13 -10.25 -49.87
CA LEU A 53 12.40 -10.26 -48.61
C LEU A 53 13.28 -10.76 -47.45
N GLU A 54 14.02 -11.84 -47.69
CA GLU A 54 15.00 -12.42 -46.76
C GLU A 54 16.11 -11.42 -46.45
N LYS A 55 16.67 -10.73 -47.44
CA LYS A 55 17.70 -9.70 -47.19
C LYS A 55 17.18 -8.53 -46.33
N LYS A 56 15.92 -8.12 -46.52
CA LYS A 56 15.34 -6.95 -45.84
C LYS A 56 14.75 -7.27 -44.47
N HIS A 57 14.09 -8.43 -44.32
CA HIS A 57 13.33 -8.81 -43.12
C HIS A 57 13.93 -10.03 -42.40
N GLY A 58 14.82 -10.78 -43.04
CA GLY A 58 15.39 -12.02 -42.52
C GLY A 58 16.02 -11.89 -41.13
N PRO A 59 16.94 -10.93 -40.87
CA PRO A 59 17.56 -10.80 -39.55
C PRO A 59 16.56 -10.58 -38.41
N ARG A 60 15.55 -9.72 -38.63
CA ARG A 60 14.51 -9.45 -37.63
C ARG A 60 13.63 -10.68 -37.40
N VAL A 61 13.18 -11.31 -38.49
CA VAL A 61 12.35 -12.52 -38.43
C VAL A 61 13.11 -13.66 -37.77
N GLN A 62 14.40 -13.83 -38.06
CA GLN A 62 15.25 -14.84 -37.45
C GLN A 62 15.35 -14.63 -35.94
N GLN A 63 15.59 -13.41 -35.48
CA GLN A 63 15.62 -13.10 -34.05
C GLN A 63 14.29 -13.41 -33.35
N GLU A 64 13.16 -12.98 -33.94
CA GLU A 64 11.82 -13.27 -33.41
C GLU A 64 11.56 -14.78 -33.35
N VAL A 65 11.89 -15.53 -34.41
CA VAL A 65 11.65 -16.98 -34.48
C VAL A 65 12.53 -17.72 -33.48
N ILE A 66 13.79 -17.35 -33.33
CA ILE A 66 14.67 -17.93 -32.32
C ILE A 66 14.10 -17.68 -30.93
N GLN A 67 13.71 -16.44 -30.59
CA GLN A 67 13.13 -16.12 -29.29
C GLN A 67 11.85 -16.94 -29.00
N ASP A 68 10.97 -17.09 -29.99
CA ASP A 68 9.74 -17.88 -29.85
C ASP A 68 10.05 -19.36 -29.65
N ALA A 69 10.99 -19.92 -30.43
CA ALA A 69 11.43 -21.31 -30.32
C ALA A 69 12.09 -21.60 -28.96
N LEU A 70 12.89 -20.67 -28.44
CA LEU A 70 13.47 -20.75 -27.10
C LEU A 70 12.39 -20.80 -26.02
N ARG A 71 11.38 -19.91 -26.09
CA ARG A 71 10.26 -19.90 -25.13
C ARG A 71 9.45 -21.19 -25.17
N GLN A 72 9.15 -21.72 -26.37
CA GLN A 72 8.43 -22.98 -26.51
C GLN A 72 9.23 -24.17 -25.98
N SER A 73 10.52 -24.23 -26.34
CA SER A 73 11.44 -25.26 -25.85
C SER A 73 11.53 -25.22 -24.32
N PHE A 74 11.75 -24.03 -23.74
CA PHE A 74 11.79 -23.85 -22.29
C PHE A 74 10.49 -24.25 -21.60
N ALA A 75 9.33 -23.81 -22.11
CA ALA A 75 8.04 -24.16 -21.52
C ALA A 75 7.80 -25.68 -21.50
N LYS A 76 8.19 -26.36 -22.59
CA LYS A 76 8.12 -27.82 -22.69
C LYS A 76 9.03 -28.49 -21.64
N GLU A 77 10.30 -28.10 -21.59
CA GLU A 77 11.28 -28.67 -20.65
C GLU A 77 10.89 -28.41 -19.19
N ALA A 78 10.35 -27.22 -18.88
CA ALA A 78 9.86 -26.89 -17.55
C ALA A 78 8.62 -27.70 -17.16
N GLN A 79 7.71 -27.95 -18.11
CA GLN A 79 6.54 -28.81 -17.88
C GLN A 79 6.95 -30.27 -17.67
N GLU A 80 7.87 -30.80 -18.49
CA GLU A 80 8.41 -32.16 -18.33
C GLU A 80 9.16 -32.32 -17.00
N GLY A 81 9.83 -31.27 -16.54
CA GLY A 81 10.48 -31.20 -15.23
C GLY A 81 9.55 -30.87 -14.05
N ASN A 82 8.26 -30.66 -14.27
CA ASN A 82 7.27 -30.22 -13.28
C ASN A 82 7.73 -28.98 -12.46
N LEU A 83 8.38 -28.03 -13.13
CA LEU A 83 8.94 -26.84 -12.50
C LEU A 83 7.88 -25.74 -12.43
N LYS A 84 7.59 -25.28 -11.20
CA LYS A 84 6.77 -24.08 -10.96
C LYS A 84 7.65 -22.84 -11.12
N ILE A 85 7.72 -22.30 -12.33
CA ILE A 85 8.57 -21.13 -12.66
C ILE A 85 7.98 -19.84 -12.09
N VAL A 86 8.87 -18.94 -11.68
CA VAL A 86 8.56 -17.59 -11.23
C VAL A 86 9.16 -16.58 -12.22
N GLY A 87 8.36 -15.59 -12.61
CA GLY A 87 8.81 -14.54 -13.52
C GLY A 87 9.10 -15.05 -14.94
N TYR A 88 9.98 -14.35 -15.65
CA TYR A 88 10.41 -14.70 -17.00
C TYR A 88 11.86 -15.20 -16.98
N PRO A 89 12.17 -16.30 -17.69
CA PRO A 89 13.54 -16.77 -17.82
C PRO A 89 14.40 -15.79 -18.63
N GLU A 90 15.66 -15.64 -18.22
CA GLU A 90 16.69 -14.96 -18.99
C GLU A 90 17.39 -15.97 -19.91
N PHE A 91 17.34 -15.74 -21.22
CA PHE A 91 17.91 -16.63 -22.22
C PHE A 91 19.28 -16.15 -22.69
N GLU A 92 20.24 -17.06 -22.69
CA GLU A 92 21.55 -16.89 -23.30
C GLU A 92 21.69 -17.92 -24.43
N VAL A 93 21.94 -17.45 -25.64
CA VAL A 93 22.15 -18.31 -26.81
C VAL A 93 23.65 -18.40 -27.06
N LYS A 94 24.19 -19.62 -27.19
CA LYS A 94 25.59 -19.78 -27.60
C LYS A 94 25.77 -19.33 -29.05
N GLU A 95 26.99 -18.96 -29.40
CA GLU A 95 27.32 -18.61 -30.77
C GLU A 95 26.93 -19.74 -31.73
N ILE A 96 26.18 -19.40 -32.78
CA ILE A 96 25.65 -20.36 -33.74
C ILE A 96 26.71 -20.57 -34.82
N GLU A 97 27.35 -21.73 -34.84
CA GLU A 97 28.31 -22.08 -35.89
C GLU A 97 27.61 -22.24 -37.25
N PRO A 98 28.29 -21.92 -38.38
CA PRO A 98 27.68 -21.95 -39.72
C PRO A 98 27.03 -23.29 -40.12
N ASP A 99 27.58 -24.40 -39.62
CA ASP A 99 27.13 -25.76 -39.92
C ASP A 99 26.43 -26.43 -38.71
N ALA A 100 26.05 -25.65 -37.70
CA ALA A 100 25.38 -26.17 -36.52
C ALA A 100 24.03 -26.81 -36.90
N LEU A 101 23.79 -28.03 -36.39
CA LEU A 101 22.48 -28.68 -36.48
C LEU A 101 21.54 -28.27 -35.35
N TRP A 102 22.10 -27.70 -34.28
CA TRP A 102 21.42 -27.35 -33.04
C TRP A 102 21.83 -25.96 -32.59
N ILE A 103 20.88 -25.20 -32.07
CA ILE A 103 21.12 -23.94 -31.37
C ILE A 103 21.07 -24.27 -29.89
N GLU A 104 22.24 -24.24 -29.24
CA GLU A 104 22.35 -24.43 -27.79
C GLU A 104 22.02 -23.13 -27.06
N TYR A 105 21.26 -23.26 -25.97
CA TYR A 105 20.92 -22.14 -25.10
C TYR A 105 20.96 -22.51 -23.62
N SER A 106 21.26 -21.52 -22.78
CA SER A 106 20.97 -21.52 -21.35
C SER A 106 19.75 -20.64 -21.06
N ALA A 107 18.92 -21.07 -20.12
CA ALA A 107 17.87 -20.25 -19.54
C ALA A 107 18.08 -20.20 -18.01
N ILE A 108 18.23 -19.00 -17.46
CA ILE A 108 18.32 -18.75 -16.02
C ILE A 108 16.95 -18.29 -15.53
N PHE A 109 16.44 -18.90 -14.47
CA PHE A 109 15.10 -18.61 -13.96
C PHE A 109 14.98 -18.99 -12.49
N GLU A 110 13.96 -18.46 -11.82
CA GLU A 110 13.63 -18.82 -10.45
C GLU A 110 12.44 -19.79 -10.44
N VAL A 111 12.38 -20.63 -9.41
CA VAL A 111 11.21 -21.48 -9.13
C VAL A 111 10.52 -21.04 -7.85
N TYR A 112 9.23 -21.37 -7.70
CA TYR A 112 8.51 -21.12 -6.46
C TYR A 112 9.21 -21.86 -5.31
N PRO A 113 9.42 -21.20 -4.16
CA PRO A 113 9.98 -21.85 -2.98
C PRO A 113 8.99 -22.88 -2.42
N GLU A 114 9.53 -23.89 -1.75
CA GLU A 114 8.74 -24.73 -0.86
C GLU A 114 8.46 -23.96 0.42
N VAL A 115 7.17 -23.84 0.79
CA VAL A 115 6.77 -23.18 2.04
C VAL A 115 6.77 -24.21 3.17
N VAL A 116 7.74 -24.07 4.07
CA VAL A 116 7.85 -24.88 5.29
C VAL A 116 7.31 -24.07 6.47
N LEU A 117 6.05 -24.30 6.79
CA LEU A 117 5.41 -23.71 7.96
C LEU A 117 5.93 -24.40 9.23
N GLY A 118 6.48 -23.63 10.16
CA GLY A 118 6.85 -24.10 11.49
C GLY A 118 5.64 -24.42 12.39
N ASP A 119 5.89 -24.64 13.67
CA ASP A 119 4.84 -25.00 14.64
C ASP A 119 4.01 -23.79 15.08
N ILE A 120 3.03 -23.42 14.25
CA ILE A 120 2.06 -22.35 14.54
C ILE A 120 1.24 -22.62 15.81
N ALA A 121 1.02 -23.89 16.19
CA ALA A 121 0.26 -24.25 17.39
C ALA A 121 1.03 -23.93 18.68
N SER A 122 2.36 -23.84 18.60
CA SER A 122 3.20 -23.40 19.72
C SER A 122 3.29 -21.89 19.87
N GLU A 123 2.98 -21.13 18.79
CA GLU A 123 3.15 -19.69 18.69
C GLU A 123 2.08 -18.93 19.48
N ASN A 124 2.48 -17.88 20.19
CA ASN A 124 1.56 -17.00 20.90
C ASN A 124 1.07 -15.88 19.98
N VAL A 125 -0.24 -15.76 19.85
CA VAL A 125 -0.89 -14.72 19.04
C VAL A 125 -1.74 -13.85 19.96
N GLU A 126 -1.47 -12.55 20.00
CA GLU A 126 -2.31 -11.61 20.74
C GLU A 126 -3.56 -11.31 19.92
N LYS A 127 -4.74 -11.48 20.52
CA LYS A 127 -6.03 -11.03 20.00
C LYS A 127 -6.47 -9.80 20.77
N ALA A 128 -6.43 -8.65 20.11
CA ALA A 128 -6.99 -7.42 20.64
C ALA A 128 -8.51 -7.57 20.79
N VAL A 129 -9.02 -7.18 21.96
CA VAL A 129 -10.44 -7.14 22.28
C VAL A 129 -10.78 -5.80 22.91
N TYR A 130 -11.96 -5.29 22.62
CA TYR A 130 -12.49 -4.08 23.21
C TYR A 130 -14.01 -4.19 23.37
N THR A 131 -14.54 -3.70 24.49
CA THR A 131 -15.99 -3.62 24.72
C THR A 131 -16.38 -2.16 24.86
N LEU A 132 -17.20 -1.68 23.94
CA LEU A 132 -17.73 -0.32 23.96
C LEU A 132 -18.59 -0.11 25.21
N ASN A 133 -18.33 0.98 25.94
CA ASN A 133 -19.08 1.37 27.12
C ASN A 133 -19.78 2.73 26.93
N ASP A 134 -20.62 3.14 27.89
CA ASP A 134 -21.33 4.42 27.84
C ASP A 134 -20.39 5.64 27.91
N ALA A 135 -19.28 5.53 28.64
CA ALA A 135 -18.31 6.62 28.80
C ALA A 135 -17.57 6.92 27.49
N ASP A 136 -17.35 5.93 26.63
CA ASP A 136 -16.77 6.11 25.30
C ASP A 136 -17.71 6.95 24.41
N VAL A 137 -19.02 6.70 24.50
CA VAL A 137 -20.06 7.46 23.79
C VAL A 137 -20.07 8.90 24.30
N ASP A 138 -20.01 9.11 25.61
CA ASP A 138 -19.96 10.45 26.22
C ASP A 138 -18.69 11.21 25.83
N THR A 139 -17.55 10.52 25.80
CA THR A 139 -16.27 11.09 25.35
C THR A 139 -16.34 11.48 23.87
N THR A 140 -16.93 10.64 23.03
CA THR A 140 -17.11 10.92 21.61
C THR A 140 -18.05 12.10 21.38
N LEU A 141 -19.19 12.17 22.09
CA LEU A 141 -20.10 13.31 22.04
C LEU A 141 -19.41 14.59 22.51
N THR A 142 -18.58 14.52 23.54
CA THR A 142 -17.78 15.67 23.99
C THR A 142 -16.79 16.12 22.92
N THR A 143 -16.13 15.19 22.24
CA THR A 143 -15.23 15.48 21.11
C THR A 143 -15.99 16.13 19.95
N LEU A 144 -17.17 15.62 19.60
CA LEU A 144 -18.04 16.24 18.58
C LEU A 144 -18.44 17.66 18.98
N ARG A 145 -18.77 17.89 20.26
CA ARG A 145 -19.05 19.24 20.77
C ARG A 145 -17.83 20.15 20.67
N LYS A 146 -16.62 19.66 20.96
CA LYS A 146 -15.36 20.42 20.79
C LYS A 146 -15.13 20.79 19.31
N GLN A 147 -15.43 19.90 18.36
CA GLN A 147 -15.32 20.18 16.93
C GLN A 147 -16.28 21.28 16.45
N HIS A 148 -17.43 21.43 17.11
CA HIS A 148 -18.42 22.47 16.85
C HIS A 148 -18.37 23.63 17.85
N ALA A 149 -17.29 23.75 18.62
CA ALA A 149 -17.14 24.83 19.58
C ALA A 149 -17.05 26.20 18.88
N THR A 150 -17.70 27.19 19.47
CA THR A 150 -17.42 28.60 19.15
C THR A 150 -16.33 29.11 20.08
N TYR A 151 -15.61 30.14 19.68
CA TYR A 151 -14.54 30.71 20.50
C TYR A 151 -14.88 32.15 20.84
N GLU A 152 -14.85 32.47 22.13
CA GLU A 152 -15.22 33.78 22.66
C GLU A 152 -14.02 34.45 23.33
N PRO A 153 -13.76 35.75 23.10
CA PRO A 153 -12.67 36.46 23.75
C PRO A 153 -12.77 36.41 25.28
N VAL A 154 -11.63 36.16 25.93
CA VAL A 154 -11.52 36.15 27.40
C VAL A 154 -10.36 37.02 27.87
N ASP A 155 -10.54 37.64 29.04
CA ASP A 155 -9.52 38.47 29.69
C ASP A 155 -8.81 37.68 30.79
N ARG A 156 -8.03 36.67 30.36
CA ARG A 156 -7.15 35.86 31.21
C ARG A 156 -5.93 35.39 30.42
N ALA A 157 -4.96 34.81 31.12
CA ALA A 157 -3.82 34.19 30.48
C ALA A 157 -4.25 32.99 29.60
N ALA A 158 -3.53 32.77 28.51
CA ALA A 158 -3.73 31.64 27.60
C ALA A 158 -3.41 30.31 28.30
N GLN A 159 -4.25 29.31 28.08
CA GLN A 159 -4.08 27.94 28.56
C GLN A 159 -4.32 26.94 27.43
N ASN A 160 -4.07 25.66 27.70
CA ASN A 160 -4.41 24.59 26.75
C ASN A 160 -5.90 24.63 26.39
N GLU A 161 -6.22 24.22 25.16
CA GLU A 161 -7.57 24.26 24.55
C GLU A 161 -8.11 25.68 24.22
N ASP A 162 -7.39 26.77 24.53
CA ASP A 162 -7.76 28.09 24.04
C ASP A 162 -7.36 28.27 22.56
N ARG A 163 -8.16 29.06 21.83
CA ARG A 163 -7.74 29.61 20.54
C ARG A 163 -7.09 30.96 20.77
N VAL A 164 -5.84 31.09 20.35
CA VAL A 164 -5.11 32.36 20.37
C VAL A 164 -4.98 32.93 18.97
N ILE A 165 -4.92 34.25 18.88
CA ILE A 165 -4.52 34.93 17.64
C ILE A 165 -3.15 35.53 17.88
N ILE A 166 -2.17 35.11 17.09
CA ILE A 166 -0.77 35.48 17.28
C ILE A 166 -0.17 36.10 16.02
N ASP A 167 0.79 36.98 16.25
CA ASP A 167 1.78 37.37 15.25
C ASP A 167 3.13 36.80 15.70
N PHE A 168 3.94 36.29 14.78
CA PHE A 168 5.31 35.94 15.12
C PHE A 168 6.28 36.25 13.99
N SER A 169 7.53 36.49 14.37
CA SER A 169 8.67 36.64 13.47
C SER A 169 9.84 35.82 13.99
N GLY A 170 10.28 34.85 13.20
CA GLY A 170 11.38 33.94 13.46
C GLY A 170 12.63 34.35 12.71
N LEU A 171 13.71 34.51 13.44
CA LEU A 171 15.02 34.89 12.93
C LEU A 171 16.00 33.72 13.07
N MET A 172 16.75 33.47 12.00
CA MET A 172 17.88 32.54 11.98
C MET A 172 19.09 33.30 11.44
N ASP A 173 20.19 33.30 12.20
CA ASP A 173 21.38 34.13 11.91
C ASP A 173 21.05 35.62 11.65
N GLY A 174 20.06 36.15 12.37
CA GLY A 174 19.61 37.54 12.26
C GLY A 174 18.76 37.87 11.03
N ARG A 175 18.27 36.87 10.28
CA ARG A 175 17.38 37.06 9.12
C ARG A 175 16.10 36.24 9.25
N ILE A 176 14.99 36.79 8.77
CA ILE A 176 13.73 36.04 8.66
C ILE A 176 13.93 34.93 7.62
N PHE A 177 13.58 33.70 7.99
CA PHE A 177 13.61 32.56 7.08
C PHE A 177 12.23 32.32 6.44
N GLU A 178 12.19 31.56 5.35
CA GLU A 178 10.95 31.26 4.63
C GLU A 178 9.97 30.48 5.51
N GLY A 179 8.74 31.00 5.69
CA GLY A 179 7.75 30.45 6.62
C GLY A 179 7.97 30.85 8.09
N GLY A 180 8.95 31.71 8.38
CA GLY A 180 9.26 32.19 9.73
C GLY A 180 8.44 33.39 10.20
N GLU A 181 7.51 33.95 9.41
CA GLU A 181 6.64 35.05 9.83
C GLU A 181 5.18 34.71 9.55
N ALA A 182 4.30 35.02 10.50
CA ALA A 182 2.85 34.96 10.33
C ALA A 182 2.18 36.12 11.07
N ARG A 183 1.04 36.57 10.54
CA ARG A 183 0.20 37.61 11.16
C ARG A 183 -1.24 37.14 11.25
N ASP A 184 -1.89 37.52 12.34
CA ASP A 184 -3.28 37.19 12.65
C ASP A 184 -3.55 35.69 12.55
N LEU A 185 -2.57 34.87 12.93
CA LEU A 185 -2.67 33.42 12.83
C LEU A 185 -3.51 32.88 13.99
N PRO A 186 -4.69 32.27 13.74
CA PRO A 186 -5.42 31.56 14.77
C PRO A 186 -4.73 30.22 15.05
N VAL A 187 -4.43 29.95 16.31
CA VAL A 187 -3.80 28.70 16.76
C VAL A 187 -4.60 28.14 17.93
N LEU A 188 -4.94 26.86 17.88
CA LEU A 188 -5.50 26.14 19.02
C LEU A 188 -4.35 25.56 19.84
N LEU A 189 -4.27 25.89 21.12
CA LEU A 189 -3.18 25.43 22.00
C LEU A 189 -3.41 24.00 22.50
N GLY A 190 -2.34 23.20 22.58
CA GLY A 190 -2.35 21.85 23.14
C GLY A 190 -2.75 20.75 22.17
N VAL A 191 -2.92 21.06 20.87
CA VAL A 191 -3.28 20.08 19.83
C VAL A 191 -2.13 19.76 18.87
N GLY A 192 -0.92 20.29 19.14
CA GLY A 192 0.29 20.01 18.36
C GLY A 192 0.27 20.60 16.95
N GLN A 193 -0.40 21.75 16.78
CA GLN A 193 -0.36 22.49 15.51
C GLN A 193 0.98 23.22 15.36
N LEU A 194 1.57 23.65 16.47
CA LEU A 194 2.92 24.22 16.52
C LEU A 194 3.85 23.27 17.26
N LEU A 195 5.16 23.52 17.15
CA LEU A 195 6.16 22.77 17.89
C LEU A 195 5.93 22.97 19.41
N PRO A 196 6.14 21.93 20.24
CA PRO A 196 5.83 21.97 21.67
C PRO A 196 6.45 23.17 22.41
N ASP A 197 7.71 23.50 22.10
CA ASP A 197 8.41 24.65 22.70
C ASP A 197 7.74 25.98 22.35
N PHE A 198 7.15 26.08 21.17
CA PHE A 198 6.43 27.26 20.71
C PHE A 198 5.09 27.41 21.45
N GLU A 199 4.31 26.33 21.57
CA GLU A 199 3.04 26.37 22.31
C GLU A 199 3.29 26.69 23.80
N ASN A 200 4.31 26.09 24.41
CA ASN A 200 4.73 26.37 25.79
C ASN A 200 5.12 27.84 26.02
N ALA A 201 5.64 28.52 24.99
CA ALA A 201 5.98 29.93 25.10
C ALA A 201 4.73 30.83 25.20
N ILE A 202 3.62 30.44 24.55
CA ILE A 202 2.33 31.15 24.52
C ILE A 202 1.54 30.93 25.81
N ILE A 203 1.56 29.71 26.36
CA ILE A 203 0.84 29.37 27.59
C ILE A 203 1.28 30.31 28.73
N GLY A 204 0.30 30.88 29.42
CA GLY A 204 0.52 31.85 30.50
C GLY A 204 0.61 33.31 30.04
N MET A 205 0.72 33.60 28.73
CA MET A 205 0.70 34.97 28.21
C MET A 205 -0.72 35.56 28.20
N LYS A 206 -0.83 36.88 28.35
CA LYS A 206 -2.08 37.62 28.17
C LYS A 206 -2.14 38.34 26.82
N ALA A 207 -3.36 38.65 26.39
CA ALA A 207 -3.56 39.46 25.18
C ALA A 207 -2.84 40.81 25.30
N GLY A 208 -2.11 41.19 24.25
CA GLY A 208 -1.24 42.37 24.17
C GLY A 208 0.21 42.12 24.60
N GLU A 209 0.54 40.95 25.14
CA GLU A 209 1.91 40.64 25.55
C GLU A 209 2.79 40.21 24.36
N GLU A 210 4.04 40.65 24.41
CA GLU A 210 5.10 40.27 23.48
C GLU A 210 6.17 39.49 24.23
N LYS A 211 6.67 38.42 23.62
CA LYS A 211 7.69 37.55 24.20
C LYS A 211 8.65 37.08 23.12
N SER A 212 9.94 37.13 23.41
CA SER A 212 10.97 36.50 22.58
C SER A 212 11.50 35.24 23.26
N PHE A 213 11.69 34.18 22.49
CA PHE A 213 12.24 32.91 22.96
C PHE A 213 13.04 32.22 21.86
N ASP A 214 14.03 31.43 22.29
CA ASP A 214 14.85 30.61 21.40
C ASP A 214 14.31 29.19 21.35
N MET A 215 14.33 28.59 20.16
CA MET A 215 13.97 27.19 19.98
C MET A 215 14.84 26.52 18.91
N ASN A 216 14.97 25.20 19.01
CA ASN A 216 15.66 24.39 18.01
C ASN A 216 14.65 23.59 17.20
N PHE A 217 14.77 23.64 15.88
CA PHE A 217 14.00 22.74 15.03
C PHE A 217 14.47 21.29 15.21
N PRO A 218 13.56 20.31 15.19
CA PRO A 218 13.92 18.89 15.15
C PRO A 218 14.85 18.57 13.98
N VAL A 219 15.71 17.56 14.15
CA VAL A 219 16.68 17.14 13.12
C VAL A 219 15.97 16.54 11.89
N ASP A 220 14.80 15.98 12.10
CA ASP A 220 13.92 15.35 11.13
C ASP A 220 12.82 16.28 10.60
N TYR A 221 12.91 17.59 10.87
CA TYR A 221 11.89 18.55 10.45
C TYR A 221 11.76 18.61 8.92
N HIS A 222 10.51 18.68 8.43
CA HIS A 222 10.19 18.60 6.99
C HIS A 222 10.93 19.65 6.14
N ALA A 223 11.16 20.83 6.70
CA ALA A 223 11.94 21.89 6.06
C ALA A 223 13.44 21.70 6.32
N LYS A 224 14.13 21.01 5.41
CA LYS A 224 15.59 20.72 5.48
C LYS A 224 16.49 21.95 5.70
N GLN A 225 16.02 23.15 5.36
CA GLN A 225 16.80 24.38 5.53
C GLN A 225 16.89 24.86 6.98
N VAL A 226 15.92 24.47 7.82
CA VAL A 226 15.83 24.86 9.24
C VAL A 226 16.03 23.67 10.19
N ALA A 227 15.91 22.43 9.70
CA ALA A 227 16.07 21.22 10.50
C ALA A 227 17.38 21.21 11.31
N GLY A 228 17.28 20.97 12.62
CA GLY A 228 18.41 20.95 13.56
C GLY A 228 19.05 22.31 13.85
N ARG A 229 18.51 23.43 13.33
CA ARG A 229 19.09 24.77 13.52
C ARG A 229 18.35 25.55 14.63
N PRO A 230 19.07 26.40 15.37
CA PRO A 230 18.46 27.33 16.32
C PRO A 230 17.77 28.48 15.58
N ALA A 231 16.63 28.93 16.11
CA ALA A 231 15.94 30.15 15.69
C ALA A 231 15.41 30.91 16.91
N THR A 232 15.43 32.24 16.82
CA THR A 232 14.85 33.14 17.82
C THR A 232 13.52 33.64 17.29
N PHE A 233 12.44 33.43 18.03
CA PHE A 233 11.12 33.93 17.69
C PHE A 233 10.73 35.09 18.58
N THR A 234 10.17 36.13 17.96
CA THR A 234 9.40 37.16 18.66
C THR A 234 7.93 36.92 18.37
N LEU A 235 7.15 36.74 19.42
CA LEU A 235 5.73 36.41 19.38
C LEU A 235 4.94 37.53 20.07
N THR A 236 3.87 37.98 19.43
CA THR A 236 2.88 38.87 20.02
C THR A 236 1.53 38.15 20.11
N LEU A 237 0.99 38.04 21.32
CA LEU A 237 -0.33 37.46 21.55
C LEU A 237 -1.41 38.54 21.41
N LYS A 238 -2.19 38.52 20.33
CA LYS A 238 -3.22 39.55 20.08
C LYS A 238 -4.51 39.28 20.85
N LYS A 239 -4.99 38.05 20.86
CA LYS A 239 -6.24 37.64 21.51
C LYS A 239 -6.13 36.26 22.12
N VAL A 240 -6.87 36.05 23.21
CA VAL A 240 -7.13 34.74 23.81
C VAL A 240 -8.64 34.54 23.73
N GLU A 241 -9.06 33.41 23.18
CA GLU A 241 -10.45 33.05 23.02
C GLU A 241 -10.69 31.65 23.62
N GLU A 242 -11.65 31.55 24.52
CA GLU A 242 -12.03 30.30 25.18
C GLU A 242 -13.06 29.54 24.34
N ALA A 243 -12.93 28.21 24.29
CA ALA A 243 -13.89 27.35 23.64
C ALA A 243 -15.22 27.32 24.42
N ARG A 244 -16.30 27.73 23.75
CA ARG A 244 -17.69 27.50 24.14
C ARG A 244 -18.24 26.31 23.39
N LEU A 245 -18.32 25.18 24.09
CA LEU A 245 -18.93 23.98 23.54
C LEU A 245 -20.46 24.20 23.44
N PRO A 246 -21.10 23.89 22.31
CA PRO A 246 -22.55 23.93 22.20
C PRO A 246 -23.19 23.01 23.24
N GLU A 247 -24.36 23.35 23.77
CA GLU A 247 -25.08 22.45 24.68
C GLU A 247 -25.47 21.16 23.95
N LEU A 248 -25.54 20.03 24.69
CA LEU A 248 -26.02 18.77 24.14
C LEU A 248 -27.55 18.80 24.15
N ASP A 249 -28.14 19.48 23.17
CA ASP A 249 -29.58 19.74 23.04
C ASP A 249 -30.13 19.32 21.65
N GLU A 250 -31.43 19.57 21.42
CA GLU A 250 -32.07 19.26 20.14
C GLU A 250 -31.41 19.96 18.95
N LYS A 251 -30.83 21.16 19.14
CA LYS A 251 -30.16 21.90 18.07
C LYS A 251 -28.84 21.22 17.70
N PHE A 252 -28.09 20.75 18.69
CA PHE A 252 -26.87 20.00 18.46
C PHE A 252 -27.15 18.64 17.80
N ALA A 253 -28.21 17.94 18.21
CA ALA A 253 -28.64 16.71 17.53
C ALA A 253 -28.96 16.94 16.05
N ARG A 254 -29.72 18.00 15.72
CA ARG A 254 -30.00 18.38 14.33
C ARG A 254 -28.75 18.78 13.55
N LEU A 255 -27.79 19.44 14.20
CA LEU A 255 -26.51 19.79 13.59
C LEU A 255 -25.73 18.56 13.11
N LEU A 256 -25.87 17.45 13.84
CA LEU A 256 -25.23 16.17 13.52
C LEU A 256 -26.07 15.26 12.60
N GLY A 257 -27.18 15.76 12.06
CA GLY A 257 -28.02 15.03 11.09
C GLY A 257 -29.24 14.32 11.68
N VAL A 258 -29.48 14.43 12.99
CA VAL A 258 -30.68 13.86 13.63
C VAL A 258 -31.85 14.84 13.48
N GLU A 259 -32.63 14.70 12.40
CA GLU A 259 -33.66 15.67 12.00
C GLU A 259 -34.71 15.97 13.09
N ASP A 260 -35.09 14.95 13.87
CA ASP A 260 -36.07 15.07 14.95
C ASP A 260 -35.50 15.69 16.24
N GLY A 261 -34.19 15.93 16.31
CA GLY A 261 -33.50 16.49 17.47
C GLY A 261 -33.41 15.55 18.68
N ASN A 262 -33.74 14.27 18.52
CA ASN A 262 -33.79 13.33 19.63
C ASN A 262 -32.37 12.93 20.10
N LEU A 263 -32.05 13.25 21.36
CA LEU A 263 -30.76 12.93 21.97
C LEU A 263 -30.52 11.42 22.16
N ASP A 264 -31.55 10.64 22.46
CA ASP A 264 -31.41 9.18 22.58
C ASP A 264 -31.06 8.57 21.24
N ARG A 265 -31.70 9.05 20.16
CA ARG A 265 -31.39 8.65 18.80
C ARG A 265 -29.96 9.03 18.42
N LEU A 266 -29.52 10.26 18.74
CA LEU A 266 -28.13 10.68 18.53
C LEU A 266 -27.15 9.74 19.24
N ARG A 267 -27.41 9.37 20.50
CA ARG A 267 -26.57 8.43 21.25
C ARG A 267 -26.51 7.05 20.62
N VAL A 268 -27.64 6.54 20.13
CA VAL A 268 -27.71 5.25 19.42
C VAL A 268 -26.89 5.30 18.13
N GLU A 269 -27.07 6.33 17.31
CA GLU A 269 -26.33 6.47 16.05
C GLU A 269 -24.81 6.62 16.29
N VAL A 270 -24.39 7.39 17.30
CA VAL A 270 -22.98 7.48 17.70
C VAL A 270 -22.45 6.13 18.16
N ARG A 271 -23.22 5.39 18.98
CA ARG A 271 -22.84 4.05 19.44
C ARG A 271 -22.67 3.07 18.29
N GLU A 272 -23.59 3.03 17.34
CA GLU A 272 -23.50 2.15 16.17
C GLU A 272 -22.29 2.48 15.29
N ASN A 273 -22.02 3.77 15.09
CA ASN A 273 -20.83 4.22 14.37
C ASN A 273 -19.54 3.79 15.09
N LEU A 274 -19.48 3.95 16.42
CA LEU A 274 -18.34 3.50 17.23
C LEU A 274 -18.17 1.99 17.18
N ASP A 275 -19.25 1.21 17.28
CA ASP A 275 -19.18 -0.26 17.22
C ASP A 275 -18.63 -0.74 15.87
N ARG A 276 -19.08 -0.15 14.75
CA ARG A 276 -18.54 -0.43 13.42
C ARG A 276 -17.05 -0.12 13.33
N GLU A 277 -16.63 1.05 13.82
CA GLU A 277 -15.22 1.47 13.75
C GLU A 277 -14.33 0.61 14.67
N ILE A 278 -14.80 0.27 15.87
CA ILE A 278 -14.11 -0.63 16.80
C ILE A 278 -13.93 -2.02 16.16
N ARG A 279 -14.99 -2.60 15.60
CA ARG A 279 -14.92 -3.91 14.92
C ARG A 279 -13.90 -3.89 13.80
N ARG A 280 -13.95 -2.87 12.93
CA ARG A 280 -13.00 -2.71 11.82
C ARG A 280 -11.56 -2.62 12.30
N ARG A 281 -11.30 -1.86 13.36
CA ARG A 281 -9.94 -1.68 13.90
C ARG A 281 -9.42 -2.93 14.60
N LEU A 282 -10.26 -3.60 15.39
CA LEU A 282 -9.92 -4.88 16.00
C LEU A 282 -9.64 -5.94 14.93
N MET A 283 -10.46 -6.01 13.88
CA MET A 283 -10.25 -6.92 12.73
C MET A 283 -8.88 -6.66 12.10
N LEU A 284 -8.53 -5.41 11.77
CA LEU A 284 -7.24 -5.06 11.17
C LEU A 284 -6.06 -5.41 12.09
N ARG A 285 -6.17 -5.13 13.40
CA ARG A 285 -5.11 -5.42 14.38
C ARG A 285 -4.91 -6.92 14.59
N ASN A 286 -6.00 -7.67 14.69
CA ASN A 286 -5.99 -9.13 14.83
C ASN A 286 -5.47 -9.81 13.56
N LYS A 287 -5.82 -9.29 12.40
CA LYS A 287 -5.25 -9.73 11.12
C LYS A 287 -3.74 -9.52 11.07
N ASP A 288 -3.24 -8.34 11.43
CA ASP A 288 -1.79 -8.10 11.44
C ASP A 288 -1.06 -9.01 12.47
N SER A 289 -1.67 -9.28 13.61
CA SER A 289 -1.17 -10.24 14.61
C SER A 289 -1.03 -11.65 14.03
N ALA A 290 -2.08 -12.15 13.36
CA ALA A 290 -2.07 -13.46 12.69
C ALA A 290 -1.03 -13.53 11.56
N MET A 291 -0.98 -12.52 10.68
CA MET A 291 -0.02 -12.46 9.57
C MET A 291 1.42 -12.38 10.09
N SER A 292 1.65 -11.63 11.16
CA SER A 292 2.95 -11.55 11.81
C SER A 292 3.37 -12.87 12.44
N ALA A 293 2.43 -13.64 13.01
CA ALA A 293 2.71 -14.98 13.52
C ALA A 293 3.15 -15.93 12.40
N LEU A 294 2.44 -15.94 11.27
CA LEU A 294 2.82 -16.71 10.08
C LEU A 294 4.23 -16.37 9.59
N LEU A 295 4.58 -15.08 9.58
CA LEU A 295 5.91 -14.62 9.17
C LEU A 295 7.04 -15.09 10.11
N ARG A 296 6.78 -15.16 11.42
CA ARG A 296 7.76 -15.58 12.43
C ARG A 296 8.04 -17.08 12.37
N VAL A 297 7.01 -17.89 12.16
CA VAL A 297 7.14 -19.36 12.15
C VAL A 297 7.54 -19.93 10.79
N THR A 298 7.59 -19.11 9.74
CA THR A 298 7.91 -19.57 8.39
C THR A 298 9.28 -19.07 7.96
N GLU A 299 10.18 -19.99 7.64
CA GLU A 299 11.45 -19.71 6.99
C GLU A 299 11.36 -20.08 5.51
N MET A 300 11.72 -19.14 4.62
CA MET A 300 11.75 -19.40 3.19
C MET A 300 12.64 -18.38 2.48
N GLU A 301 13.28 -18.82 1.40
CA GLU A 301 13.89 -17.92 0.43
C GLU A 301 12.80 -17.27 -0.44
N LEU A 302 13.02 -16.02 -0.87
CA LEU A 302 12.09 -15.29 -1.71
C LEU A 302 12.65 -15.15 -3.14
N PRO A 303 11.83 -15.44 -4.18
CA PRO A 303 12.23 -15.15 -5.55
C PRO A 303 12.48 -13.66 -5.74
N LYS A 304 13.67 -13.29 -6.20
CA LYS A 304 14.07 -11.89 -6.44
C LYS A 304 13.13 -11.23 -7.43
N SER A 305 12.73 -11.96 -8.47
CA SER A 305 11.80 -11.47 -9.49
C SER A 305 10.43 -11.05 -8.92
N LEU A 306 9.90 -11.75 -7.92
CA LEU A 306 8.65 -11.35 -7.25
C LEU A 306 8.86 -10.14 -6.35
N VAL A 307 9.96 -10.12 -5.58
CA VAL A 307 10.28 -8.99 -4.69
C VAL A 307 10.45 -7.72 -5.51
N GLU A 308 11.19 -7.77 -6.63
CA GLU A 308 11.36 -6.64 -7.52
C GLU A 308 10.05 -6.19 -8.17
N ALA A 309 9.19 -7.13 -8.59
CA ALA A 309 7.89 -6.81 -9.17
C ALA A 309 6.96 -6.11 -8.15
N GLU A 310 6.92 -6.61 -6.92
CA GLU A 310 6.13 -6.01 -5.84
C GLU A 310 6.70 -4.66 -5.42
N ALA A 311 8.03 -4.51 -5.34
CA ALA A 311 8.67 -3.23 -5.07
C ALA A 311 8.33 -2.19 -6.15
N LYS A 312 8.33 -2.59 -7.43
CA LYS A 312 7.92 -1.71 -8.54
C LYS A 312 6.45 -1.33 -8.45
N SER A 313 5.58 -2.27 -8.07
CA SER A 313 4.14 -2.02 -7.85
C SER A 313 3.92 -1.01 -6.72
N LEU A 314 4.57 -1.21 -5.56
CA LEU A 314 4.53 -0.31 -4.41
C LEU A 314 5.05 1.10 -4.74
N MET A 315 6.14 1.18 -5.51
CA MET A 315 6.69 2.42 -6.00
C MET A 315 5.67 3.16 -6.89
N GLN A 316 5.06 2.48 -7.85
CA GLN A 316 4.06 3.06 -8.74
C GLN A 316 2.80 3.53 -7.98
N GLN A 317 2.32 2.75 -7.00
CA GLN A 317 1.21 3.14 -6.12
C GLN A 317 1.54 4.44 -5.36
N THR A 318 2.73 4.48 -4.74
CA THR A 318 3.21 5.66 -4.00
C THR A 318 3.32 6.88 -4.92
N MET A 319 3.86 6.73 -6.12
CA MET A 319 3.94 7.81 -7.10
C MET A 319 2.56 8.31 -7.54
N ASN A 320 1.59 7.41 -7.73
CA ASN A 320 0.22 7.77 -8.09
C ASN A 320 -0.46 8.55 -6.96
N ASP A 321 -0.26 8.16 -5.71
CA ASP A 321 -0.80 8.89 -4.55
C ASP A 321 -0.15 10.26 -4.36
N MET A 322 1.15 10.39 -4.61
CA MET A 322 1.82 11.69 -4.63
C MET A 322 1.24 12.61 -5.70
N LYS A 323 1.02 12.10 -6.91
CA LYS A 323 0.38 12.85 -8.00
C LYS A 323 -1.03 13.32 -7.63
N LYS A 324 -1.85 12.45 -7.03
CA LYS A 324 -3.20 12.80 -6.56
C LYS A 324 -3.19 13.92 -5.52
N ARG A 325 -2.15 14.00 -4.70
CA ARG A 325 -1.97 15.02 -3.66
C ARG A 325 -1.19 16.26 -4.14
N ASN A 326 -0.94 16.39 -5.45
CA ASN A 326 -0.12 17.46 -6.05
C ASN A 326 1.28 17.60 -5.42
N MET A 327 1.85 16.50 -4.91
CA MET A 327 3.20 16.48 -4.38
C MET A 327 4.22 16.26 -5.49
N ALA A 328 5.24 17.11 -5.53
CA ALA A 328 6.35 16.98 -6.47
C ALA A 328 7.31 15.84 -6.05
N LEU A 329 7.90 15.17 -7.03
CA LEU A 329 9.03 14.27 -6.80
C LEU A 329 10.25 15.07 -6.30
N PRO A 330 11.19 14.41 -5.59
CA PRO A 330 12.47 15.02 -5.27
C PRO A 330 13.14 15.61 -6.52
N LYS A 331 13.74 16.81 -6.40
CA LYS A 331 14.36 17.51 -7.53
C LYS A 331 15.40 16.60 -8.21
N GLY A 332 15.25 16.40 -9.52
CA GLY A 332 16.18 15.62 -10.34
C GLY A 332 15.92 14.12 -10.39
N GLN A 333 14.79 13.64 -9.84
CA GLN A 333 14.39 12.24 -9.94
C GLN A 333 13.08 12.09 -10.74
N ASP A 334 13.09 11.17 -11.71
CA ASP A 334 11.90 10.79 -12.48
C ASP A 334 11.08 9.70 -11.76
N THR A 335 11.70 8.97 -10.83
CA THR A 335 11.11 7.87 -10.06
C THR A 335 11.67 7.83 -8.63
N LEU A 336 10.98 7.14 -7.72
CA LEU A 336 11.48 6.91 -6.36
C LEU A 336 12.48 5.73 -6.37
N PRO A 337 13.53 5.74 -5.53
CA PRO A 337 14.45 4.61 -5.39
C PRO A 337 13.73 3.32 -5.00
N LEU A 338 14.03 2.22 -5.68
CA LEU A 338 13.33 0.95 -5.47
C LEU A 338 13.64 0.35 -4.09
N GLU A 339 14.84 0.62 -3.58
CA GLU A 339 15.35 0.13 -2.30
C GLU A 339 14.46 0.55 -1.11
N MET A 340 13.77 1.68 -1.23
CA MET A 340 12.81 2.15 -0.23
C MET A 340 11.62 1.20 -0.03
N PHE A 341 11.35 0.33 -1.01
CA PHE A 341 10.20 -0.56 -1.03
C PHE A 341 10.57 -2.02 -0.78
N ASN A 342 11.86 -2.37 -0.76
CA ASN A 342 12.33 -3.76 -0.68
C ASN A 342 11.81 -4.48 0.57
N GLU A 343 11.97 -3.93 1.77
CA GLU A 343 11.52 -4.58 3.01
C GLU A 343 10.00 -4.85 3.00
N ARG A 344 9.22 -3.87 2.52
CA ARG A 344 7.77 -4.02 2.41
C ARG A 344 7.37 -5.03 1.32
N ALA A 345 8.10 -5.04 0.21
CA ALA A 345 7.89 -5.99 -0.89
C ALA A 345 8.22 -7.42 -0.44
N GLU A 346 9.35 -7.63 0.23
CA GLU A 346 9.74 -8.91 0.82
C GLU A 346 8.67 -9.43 1.78
N ARG A 347 8.20 -8.58 2.71
CA ARG A 347 7.12 -8.94 3.64
C ARG A 347 5.84 -9.36 2.90
N ARG A 348 5.43 -8.61 1.86
CA ARG A 348 4.22 -8.91 1.08
C ARG A 348 4.34 -10.17 0.24
N VAL A 349 5.47 -10.36 -0.45
CA VAL A 349 5.74 -11.57 -1.24
C VAL A 349 5.77 -12.79 -0.33
N LYS A 350 6.47 -12.70 0.82
CA LYS A 350 6.53 -13.79 1.80
C LYS A 350 5.12 -14.17 2.29
N LEU A 351 4.31 -13.19 2.71
CA LEU A 351 2.93 -13.44 3.12
C LEU A 351 2.08 -14.04 2.01
N SER A 352 2.17 -13.51 0.79
CA SER A 352 1.39 -14.01 -0.36
C SER A 352 1.69 -15.48 -0.65
N LEU A 353 2.97 -15.88 -0.59
CA LEU A 353 3.37 -17.28 -0.77
C LEU A 353 2.88 -18.18 0.36
N ILE A 354 2.99 -17.72 1.62
CA ILE A 354 2.49 -18.46 2.79
C ILE A 354 0.98 -18.66 2.72
N ILE A 355 0.24 -17.58 2.42
CA ILE A 355 -1.22 -17.60 2.30
C ILE A 355 -1.65 -18.56 1.19
N THR A 356 -1.02 -18.47 0.02
CA THR A 356 -1.34 -19.35 -1.12
C THR A 356 -1.12 -20.82 -0.75
N ASP A 357 0.00 -21.14 -0.11
CA ASP A 357 0.31 -22.51 0.33
C ASP A 357 -0.66 -23.02 1.41
N LEU A 358 -1.03 -22.18 2.39
CA LEU A 358 -2.02 -22.52 3.41
C LEU A 358 -3.40 -22.76 2.81
N VAL A 359 -3.82 -21.91 1.87
CA VAL A 359 -5.09 -22.04 1.18
C VAL A 359 -5.16 -23.36 0.42
N GLU A 360 -4.10 -23.72 -0.31
CA GLU A 360 -4.02 -25.00 -1.03
C GLU A 360 -4.01 -26.19 -0.07
N LYS A 361 -3.21 -26.16 1.02
CA LYS A 361 -3.05 -27.28 1.96
C LYS A 361 -4.28 -27.51 2.85
N HIS A 362 -4.94 -26.44 3.28
CA HIS A 362 -6.04 -26.50 4.25
C HIS A 362 -7.42 -26.21 3.65
N GLY A 363 -7.50 -25.94 2.34
CA GLY A 363 -8.77 -25.70 1.65
C GLY A 363 -9.47 -24.41 2.11
N LEU A 364 -8.70 -23.35 2.35
CA LEU A 364 -9.19 -22.08 2.93
C LEU A 364 -9.77 -21.11 1.88
N HIS A 365 -10.17 -21.62 0.72
CA HIS A 365 -10.74 -20.83 -0.37
C HIS A 365 -12.01 -20.08 0.08
N ALA A 366 -12.20 -18.89 -0.50
CA ALA A 366 -13.43 -18.14 -0.30
C ALA A 366 -14.64 -18.93 -0.80
N LYS A 367 -15.64 -19.11 0.07
CA LYS A 367 -16.89 -19.78 -0.31
C LYS A 367 -17.87 -18.74 -0.88
N PRO A 368 -18.68 -19.09 -1.89
CA PRO A 368 -19.63 -18.16 -2.51
C PRO A 368 -20.55 -17.47 -1.50
N GLU A 369 -20.98 -18.18 -0.46
CA GLU A 369 -21.86 -17.66 0.59
C GLU A 369 -21.17 -16.61 1.46
N GLN A 370 -19.88 -16.78 1.73
CA GLN A 370 -19.08 -15.81 2.48
C GLN A 370 -18.87 -14.54 1.67
N VAL A 371 -18.53 -14.67 0.39
CA VAL A 371 -18.35 -13.55 -0.54
C VAL A 371 -19.65 -12.77 -0.66
N LYS A 372 -20.78 -13.47 -0.83
CA LYS A 372 -22.10 -12.85 -0.87
C LYS A 372 -22.39 -12.07 0.42
N SER A 373 -22.16 -12.68 1.57
CA SER A 373 -22.40 -12.05 2.87
C SER A 373 -21.57 -10.77 3.05
N LEU A 374 -20.29 -10.80 2.66
CA LEU A 374 -19.39 -9.64 2.72
C LEU A 374 -19.86 -8.51 1.80
N VAL A 375 -20.25 -8.83 0.56
CA VAL A 375 -20.75 -7.85 -0.41
C VAL A 375 -22.08 -7.24 0.06
N GLU A 376 -22.97 -8.04 0.64
CA GLU A 376 -24.23 -7.57 1.21
C GLU A 376 -24.01 -6.66 2.43
N GLU A 377 -23.08 -7.02 3.32
CA GLU A 377 -22.71 -6.18 4.48
C GLU A 377 -22.14 -4.83 4.02
N TYR A 378 -21.23 -4.84 3.04
CA TYR A 378 -20.68 -3.61 2.47
C TYR A 378 -21.76 -2.74 1.80
N ALA A 379 -22.73 -3.36 1.13
CA ALA A 379 -23.80 -2.66 0.45
C ALA A 379 -24.79 -1.96 1.42
N GLN A 380 -24.90 -2.41 2.68
CA GLN A 380 -25.84 -1.85 3.66
C GLN A 380 -25.53 -0.40 4.04
N SER A 381 -24.30 0.07 3.84
CA SER A 381 -23.94 1.47 4.11
C SER A 381 -24.37 2.44 3.00
N TYR A 382 -24.97 1.95 1.92
CA TYR A 382 -25.37 2.74 0.75
C TYR A 382 -26.90 2.86 0.67
N ASP A 383 -27.37 3.95 0.04
CA ASP A 383 -28.81 4.23 -0.13
C ASP A 383 -29.54 3.14 -0.95
N ASN A 384 -28.86 2.55 -1.94
CA ASN A 384 -29.37 1.47 -2.79
C ASN A 384 -28.51 0.19 -2.67
N PRO A 385 -28.67 -0.62 -1.61
CA PRO A 385 -27.84 -1.81 -1.41
C PRO A 385 -27.90 -2.81 -2.56
N GLU A 386 -29.10 -3.03 -3.14
CA GLU A 386 -29.27 -4.00 -4.23
C GLU A 386 -28.46 -3.61 -5.48
N GLU A 387 -28.40 -2.33 -5.83
CA GLU A 387 -27.62 -1.85 -6.96
C GLU A 387 -26.11 -2.04 -6.72
N VAL A 388 -25.64 -1.82 -5.48
CA VAL A 388 -24.24 -2.03 -5.10
C VAL A 388 -23.84 -3.51 -5.17
N VAL A 389 -24.72 -4.41 -4.71
CA VAL A 389 -24.51 -5.85 -4.85
C VAL A 389 -24.41 -6.22 -6.33
N GLN A 390 -25.39 -5.84 -7.15
CA GLN A 390 -25.37 -6.12 -8.60
C GLN A 390 -24.12 -5.54 -9.28
N TRP A 391 -23.68 -4.36 -8.88
CA TRP A 391 -22.49 -3.72 -9.41
C TRP A 391 -21.19 -4.50 -9.13
N HIS A 392 -21.08 -5.18 -7.99
CA HIS A 392 -19.96 -6.08 -7.71
C HIS A 392 -20.04 -7.35 -8.56
N TYR A 393 -21.22 -7.98 -8.65
CA TYR A 393 -21.38 -9.24 -9.39
C TYR A 393 -21.29 -9.10 -10.92
N ASN A 394 -21.52 -7.90 -11.46
CA ASN A 394 -21.41 -7.63 -12.90
C ASN A 394 -19.96 -7.51 -13.41
N ASP A 395 -18.98 -7.41 -12.51
CA ASP A 395 -17.56 -7.27 -12.88
C ASP A 395 -16.72 -8.33 -12.15
N PRO A 396 -16.16 -9.32 -12.88
CA PRO A 396 -15.31 -10.35 -12.28
C PRO A 396 -14.14 -9.80 -11.47
N THR A 397 -13.62 -8.62 -11.82
CA THR A 397 -12.48 -8.03 -11.11
C THR A 397 -12.87 -7.54 -9.71
N ARG A 398 -14.08 -6.98 -9.55
CA ARG A 398 -14.60 -6.53 -8.25
C ARG A 398 -14.98 -7.69 -7.36
N LEU A 399 -15.53 -8.74 -7.96
CA LEU A 399 -15.83 -9.97 -7.22
C LEU A 399 -14.54 -10.61 -6.70
N GLN A 400 -13.47 -10.59 -7.49
CA GLN A 400 -12.15 -11.09 -7.06
C GLN A 400 -11.60 -10.33 -5.84
N GLU A 401 -11.83 -9.02 -5.74
CA GLU A 401 -11.43 -8.24 -4.56
C GLU A 401 -12.14 -8.73 -3.29
N ALA A 402 -13.45 -8.97 -3.37
CA ALA A 402 -14.22 -9.53 -2.26
C ALA A 402 -13.80 -10.97 -1.92
N GLU A 403 -13.52 -11.80 -2.92
CA GLU A 403 -12.98 -13.16 -2.73
C GLU A 403 -11.64 -13.13 -2.00
N ASN A 404 -10.74 -12.21 -2.35
CA ASN A 404 -9.44 -12.09 -1.70
C ASN A 404 -9.58 -11.70 -0.22
N LEU A 405 -10.51 -10.80 0.11
CA LEU A 405 -10.78 -10.41 1.50
C LEU A 405 -11.29 -11.61 2.32
N VAL A 406 -12.27 -12.36 1.78
CA VAL A 406 -12.79 -13.56 2.46
C VAL A 406 -11.71 -14.63 2.63
N LEU A 407 -10.87 -14.83 1.61
CA LEU A 407 -9.75 -15.77 1.68
C LEU A 407 -8.77 -15.36 2.79
N GLU A 408 -8.42 -14.09 2.87
CA GLU A 408 -7.57 -13.57 3.96
C GLU A 408 -8.22 -13.78 5.33
N ASP A 409 -9.52 -13.54 5.47
CA ASP A 409 -10.25 -13.76 6.73
C ASP A 409 -10.31 -15.24 7.13
N ASN A 410 -10.45 -16.15 6.16
CA ASN A 410 -10.38 -17.59 6.40
C ASN A 410 -8.98 -17.99 6.93
N VAL A 411 -7.92 -17.41 6.39
CA VAL A 411 -6.55 -17.64 6.87
C VAL A 411 -6.36 -17.08 8.29
N VAL A 412 -6.81 -15.86 8.55
CA VAL A 412 -6.73 -15.27 9.91
C VAL A 412 -7.48 -16.14 10.91
N THR A 413 -8.69 -16.60 10.57
CA THR A 413 -9.50 -17.48 11.41
C THR A 413 -8.76 -18.79 11.68
N TRP A 414 -8.20 -19.42 10.64
CA TRP A 414 -7.41 -20.64 10.79
C TRP A 414 -6.20 -20.45 11.72
N VAL A 415 -5.47 -19.33 11.59
CA VAL A 415 -4.34 -19.01 12.49
C VAL A 415 -4.83 -18.86 13.94
N MET A 416 -5.91 -18.10 14.15
CA MET A 416 -6.46 -17.87 15.49
C MET A 416 -7.02 -19.16 16.13
N ASP A 417 -7.56 -20.08 15.34
CA ASP A 417 -8.07 -21.36 15.83
C ASP A 417 -6.95 -22.36 16.13
N THR A 418 -5.79 -22.21 15.47
CA THR A 418 -4.67 -23.16 15.58
C THR A 418 -3.62 -22.73 16.60
N ALA A 419 -3.35 -21.42 16.71
CA ALA A 419 -2.30 -20.88 17.56
C ALA A 419 -2.73 -20.72 19.04
N LYS A 420 -1.78 -20.41 19.93
CA LYS A 420 -2.09 -20.04 21.31
C LYS A 420 -2.54 -18.60 21.38
N VAL A 421 -3.85 -18.39 21.33
CA VAL A 421 -4.44 -17.05 21.40
C VAL A 421 -4.50 -16.55 22.84
N THR A 422 -4.00 -15.34 23.04
CA THR A 422 -4.15 -14.59 24.30
C THR A 422 -4.94 -13.32 24.04
N GLU A 423 -5.99 -13.09 24.83
CA GLU A 423 -6.77 -11.86 24.70
C GLU A 423 -6.06 -10.69 25.37
N LYS A 424 -5.99 -9.57 24.66
CA LYS A 424 -5.42 -8.32 25.13
C LYS A 424 -6.49 -7.25 25.06
N VAL A 425 -6.94 -6.80 26.22
CA VAL A 425 -7.83 -5.64 26.32
C VAL A 425 -7.01 -4.41 25.93
N VAL A 426 -7.43 -3.73 24.87
CA VAL A 426 -6.80 -2.49 24.41
C VAL A 426 -7.54 -1.29 24.96
N GLU A 427 -6.88 -0.16 25.13
CA GLU A 427 -7.54 1.08 25.55
C GLU A 427 -8.30 1.73 24.38
N PHE A 428 -9.40 2.42 24.66
CA PHE A 428 -10.22 3.08 23.62
C PHE A 428 -9.40 4.04 22.76
N ASN A 429 -8.64 4.94 23.41
CA ASN A 429 -7.84 5.95 22.71
C ASN A 429 -6.74 5.32 21.85
N GLU A 430 -6.09 4.26 22.36
CA GLU A 430 -5.08 3.49 21.62
C GLU A 430 -5.71 2.84 20.37
N LEU A 431 -6.88 2.21 20.52
CA LEU A 431 -7.59 1.60 19.40
C LEU A 431 -7.98 2.65 18.35
N MET A 432 -8.51 3.79 18.79
CA MET A 432 -8.93 4.88 17.91
C MET A 432 -7.77 5.63 17.24
N GLY A 433 -6.51 5.32 17.59
CA GLY A 433 -5.32 5.94 16.98
C GLY A 433 -5.10 7.38 17.45
N ASN A 434 -5.67 7.75 18.59
CA ASN A 434 -5.40 9.01 19.26
C ASN A 434 -4.23 8.76 20.23
N PRO A 435 -3.03 9.32 19.99
CA PRO A 435 -1.99 9.28 21.00
C PRO A 435 -2.51 9.98 22.28
N ALA A 436 -2.25 9.35 23.42
CA ALA A 436 -2.61 9.88 24.74
C ALA A 436 -1.91 11.21 25.04
#